data_AF-A0A2A6C335-F1
#
_entry.id   AF-A0A2A6C335-F1
#
_cell.length_a   1.000
_cell.length_b   1.000
_cell.length_c   1.000
_cell.angle_alpha   90.00
_cell.angle_beta   90.00
_cell.angle_gamma   90.00
#
_symmetry.space_group_name_H-M   'P 1'
#
loop_
_entity.id
_entity.type
_entity.pdbx_description
1 polymer ?
#
loop_
_entity_poly.entity_id
_entity_poly.type
_entity_poly.pdbx_seq_one_letter_code
_entity_poly.pdbx_strand_id
1 'polypeptide(L)'
;MSSHIILRVFCSTIMIFTLIQILVVCGCLIGFFIQIRTLISRYLSYQLEFKSRSFPVVTISHLNPCKRDALANASTYFNEMMAAYSLSSASSSFGFSAARNGARQAVRRERLRRNNLLKTSIQLTTRAADYLFELSNDSIVNGTTNYEDPAYSYNDLVASCTYNAGDCNSTYFSSVNDPKYGRCIQYFNFIEPCSRAGPLYGLTMTIRTE
;
A
#
# COMPACT_ATOMS: atom_id res chain seq x y z
N MET A 1 42.03 -2.20 31.55
CA MET A 1 43.24 -1.46 32.02
C MET A 1 43.05 -0.72 33.35
N SER A 2 41.98 -0.95 34.13
CA SER A 2 41.72 -0.20 35.39
C SER A 2 42.13 -0.95 36.67
N SER A 3 42.52 -2.22 36.59
CA SER A 3 42.80 -3.06 37.76
C SER A 3 44.23 -2.90 38.33
N HIS A 4 45.17 -2.34 37.55
CA HIS A 4 46.57 -2.20 37.99
C HIS A 4 46.85 -0.96 38.84
N ILE A 5 45.98 0.05 38.80
CA ILE A 5 46.16 1.31 39.54
C ILE A 5 45.66 1.16 40.98
N ILE A 6 44.55 0.45 41.18
CA ILE A 6 43.95 0.23 42.51
C ILE A 6 44.90 -0.56 43.44
N LEU A 7 45.66 -1.51 42.88
CA LEU A 7 46.64 -2.29 43.66
C LEU A 7 47.86 -1.46 44.11
N ARG A 8 48.22 -0.38 43.40
CA ARG A 8 49.36 0.48 43.76
C ARG A 8 49.03 1.50 44.84
N VAL A 9 47.75 1.89 44.97
CA VAL A 9 47.28 2.82 46.00
C VAL A 9 47.35 2.19 47.40
N PHE A 10 47.12 0.88 47.52
CA PHE A 10 47.14 0.17 48.82
C PHE A 10 48.53 -0.25 49.29
N CYS A 11 49.57 -0.19 48.43
CA CYS A 11 50.91 -0.74 48.74
C CYS A 11 52.02 0.34 48.83
N SER A 12 51.69 1.64 48.73
CA SER A 12 52.69 2.70 48.85
C SER A 12 52.76 3.25 50.28
N THR A 13 53.87 2.99 50.96
CA THR A 13 54.16 3.45 52.34
C THR A 13 54.51 4.94 52.44
N ILE A 14 54.54 5.67 51.32
CA ILE A 14 54.93 7.08 51.27
C ILE A 14 53.70 7.93 50.92
N MET A 15 53.21 8.71 51.90
CA MET A 15 52.02 9.57 51.78
C MET A 15 52.00 10.47 50.54
N ILE A 16 53.16 10.89 50.04
CA ILE A 16 53.25 11.81 48.90
C ILE A 16 52.81 11.11 47.60
N PHE A 17 53.17 9.83 47.41
CA PHE A 17 52.80 9.09 46.20
C PHE A 17 51.32 8.72 46.15
N THR A 18 50.70 8.45 47.30
CA THR A 18 49.25 8.19 47.38
C THR A 18 48.44 9.46 47.08
N LEU A 19 48.88 10.62 47.57
CA LEU A 19 48.25 11.92 47.24
C LEU A 19 48.30 12.24 45.75
N ILE A 20 49.45 12.00 45.09
CA ILE A 20 49.58 12.22 43.63
C ILE A 20 48.64 11.28 42.86
N GLN A 21 48.55 10.01 43.26
CA GLN A 21 47.67 9.05 42.60
C GLN A 21 46.19 9.41 42.77
N ILE A 22 45.77 9.84 43.97
CA ILE A 22 44.40 10.31 44.21
C ILE A 22 44.09 11.53 43.34
N LEU A 23 45.02 12.49 43.23
CA LEU A 23 44.84 13.68 42.41
C LEU A 23 44.67 13.31 40.92
N VAL A 24 45.50 12.39 40.41
CA VAL A 24 45.41 11.90 39.03
C VAL A 24 44.07 11.18 38.79
N VAL A 25 43.65 10.30 39.70
CA VAL A 25 42.36 9.58 39.58
C VAL A 25 41.20 10.56 39.63
N CYS A 26 41.20 11.54 40.53
CA CYS A 26 40.20 12.60 40.58
C CYS A 26 40.17 13.41 39.28
N GLY A 27 41.32 13.77 38.72
CA GLY A 27 41.40 14.45 37.42
C GLY A 27 40.79 13.64 36.28
N CYS A 28 41.08 12.33 36.22
CA CYS A 28 40.48 11.43 35.23
C CYS A 28 38.96 11.30 35.39
N LEU A 29 38.45 11.21 36.63
CA LEU A 29 37.01 11.14 36.89
C LEU A 29 36.31 12.44 36.47
N ILE A 30 36.88 13.60 36.80
CA ILE A 30 36.33 14.91 36.39
C ILE A 30 36.29 15.02 34.87
N GLY A 31 37.38 14.66 34.17
CA GLY A 31 37.41 14.64 32.71
C GLY A 31 36.36 13.72 32.08
N PHE A 32 36.14 12.55 32.67
CA PHE A 32 35.10 11.62 32.24
C PHE A 32 33.69 12.19 32.41
N PHE A 33 33.38 12.82 33.54
CA PHE A 33 32.09 13.47 33.76
C PHE A 33 31.85 14.63 32.78
N ILE A 34 32.88 15.41 32.45
CA ILE A 34 32.80 16.46 31.44
C ILE A 34 32.49 15.87 30.06
N GLN A 35 33.22 14.82 29.64
CA GLN A 35 32.97 14.15 28.36
C GLN A 35 31.55 13.57 28.26
N ILE A 36 31.06 12.92 29.32
CA ILE A 36 29.68 12.40 29.37
C ILE A 36 28.67 13.54 29.26
N ARG A 37 28.86 14.64 30.01
CA ARG A 37 27.99 15.82 29.94
C ARG A 37 27.94 16.37 28.52
N THR A 38 29.08 16.50 27.85
CA THR A 38 29.14 16.99 26.46
C THR A 38 28.46 16.02 25.50
N LEU A 39 28.66 14.71 25.66
CA LEU A 39 28.06 13.70 24.79
C LEU A 39 26.54 13.65 24.96
N ILE A 40 26.03 13.65 26.20
CA ILE A 40 24.59 13.70 26.49
C ILE A 40 23.98 15.01 26.00
N SER A 41 24.64 16.15 26.24
CA SER A 41 24.14 17.44 25.77
C SER A 41 24.06 17.48 24.24
N ARG A 42 25.05 16.93 23.53
CA ARG A 42 25.02 16.84 22.07
C ARG A 42 23.96 15.86 21.59
N TYR A 43 23.87 14.69 22.21
CA TYR A 43 22.87 13.68 21.88
C TYR A 43 21.43 14.21 22.07
N LEU A 44 21.15 14.89 23.19
CA LEU A 44 19.85 15.51 23.45
C LEU A 44 19.60 16.78 22.62
N SER A 45 20.65 17.47 22.17
CA SER A 45 20.50 18.61 21.25
C SER A 45 20.08 18.19 19.84
N TYR A 46 20.31 16.93 19.45
CA TYR A 46 19.68 16.37 18.27
C TYR A 46 18.21 16.10 18.59
N GLN A 47 17.39 17.15 18.53
CA GLN A 47 15.97 16.94 18.33
C GLN A 47 15.81 16.26 16.97
N LEU A 48 15.29 15.03 16.99
CA LEU A 48 14.71 14.42 15.81
C LEU A 48 13.53 15.31 15.41
N GLU A 49 13.78 16.31 14.56
CA GLU A 49 12.72 17.10 13.96
C GLU A 49 11.93 16.17 13.05
N PHE A 50 10.88 15.56 13.61
CA PHE A 50 9.81 14.97 12.81
C PHE A 50 9.06 16.13 12.18
N LYS A 51 9.66 16.71 11.13
CA LYS A 51 9.03 17.76 10.34
C LYS A 51 7.69 17.22 9.87
N SER A 52 6.62 17.89 10.25
CA SER A 52 5.28 17.55 9.79
C SER A 52 5.26 17.58 8.27
N ARG A 53 4.90 16.47 7.64
CA ARG A 53 4.80 16.37 6.18
C ARG A 53 3.34 16.14 5.79
N SER A 54 2.96 16.67 4.64
CA SER A 54 1.69 16.29 4.03
C SER A 54 1.69 14.79 3.80
N PHE A 55 0.59 14.12 4.16
CA PHE A 55 0.42 12.72 3.84
C PHE A 55 0.34 12.56 2.32
N PRO A 56 0.96 11.52 1.74
CA PRO A 56 0.91 11.30 0.29
C PRO A 56 -0.51 10.95 -0.16
N VAL A 57 -0.77 11.17 -1.44
CA VAL A 57 -2.00 10.68 -2.08
C VAL A 57 -1.93 9.16 -2.18
N VAL A 58 -2.97 8.47 -1.70
CA VAL A 58 -3.05 7.01 -1.74
C VAL A 58 -4.11 6.60 -2.74
N THR A 59 -3.70 5.90 -3.80
CA THR A 59 -4.60 5.35 -4.82
C THR A 59 -4.84 3.86 -4.55
N ILE A 60 -6.11 3.48 -4.48
CA ILE A 60 -6.55 2.12 -4.24
C ILE A 60 -7.39 1.68 -5.42
N SER A 61 -7.04 0.55 -6.02
CA SER A 61 -7.77 -0.04 -7.13
C SER A 61 -8.19 -1.47 -6.77
N HIS A 62 -9.41 -1.82 -7.16
CA HIS A 62 -9.87 -3.19 -7.06
C HIS A 62 -9.28 -4.01 -8.22
N LEU A 63 -8.86 -5.25 -7.96
CA LEU A 63 -8.25 -6.10 -9.00
C LEU A 63 -9.26 -6.50 -10.09
N ASN A 64 -10.52 -6.64 -9.68
CA ASN A 64 -11.63 -6.80 -10.61
C ASN A 64 -12.14 -5.40 -11.00
N PRO A 65 -12.13 -5.01 -12.29
CA PRO A 65 -12.54 -3.67 -12.73
C PRO A 65 -14.04 -3.39 -12.54
N CYS A 66 -14.87 -4.43 -12.41
CA CYS A 66 -16.33 -4.29 -12.36
C CYS A 66 -17.04 -5.29 -11.46
N LYS A 67 -18.19 -4.88 -10.95
CA LYS A 67 -19.18 -5.74 -10.34
C LYS A 67 -19.81 -6.61 -11.42
N ARG A 68 -19.82 -7.91 -11.20
CA ARG A 68 -20.35 -8.88 -12.17
C ARG A 68 -21.84 -8.67 -12.43
N ASP A 69 -22.60 -8.43 -11.36
CA ASP A 69 -24.06 -8.41 -11.44
C ASP A 69 -24.58 -7.14 -12.16
N ALA A 70 -23.99 -5.98 -11.87
CA ALA A 70 -24.26 -4.74 -12.59
C ALA A 70 -23.89 -4.85 -14.08
N LEU A 71 -22.76 -5.52 -14.39
CA LEU A 71 -22.30 -5.65 -15.77
C LEU A 71 -23.14 -6.63 -16.60
N ALA A 72 -23.66 -7.69 -15.97
CA ALA A 72 -24.56 -8.63 -16.63
C ALA A 72 -25.86 -7.95 -17.09
N ASN A 73 -26.32 -6.94 -16.36
CA ASN A 73 -27.48 -6.14 -16.73
C ASN A 73 -27.12 -5.05 -17.76
N ALA A 74 -25.90 -4.51 -17.69
CA ALA A 74 -25.48 -3.38 -18.51
C ALA A 74 -25.17 -3.73 -19.97
N SER A 75 -24.66 -4.94 -20.27
CA SER A 75 -24.30 -5.28 -21.65
C SER A 75 -24.46 -6.76 -22.02
N THR A 76 -25.17 -7.00 -23.12
CA THR A 76 -25.27 -8.33 -23.76
C THR A 76 -23.91 -8.80 -24.31
N TYR A 77 -23.10 -7.87 -24.83
CA TYR A 77 -21.74 -8.14 -25.31
C TYR A 77 -20.85 -8.78 -24.24
N PHE A 78 -20.91 -8.27 -23.00
CA PHE A 78 -20.13 -8.83 -21.91
C PHE A 78 -20.61 -10.23 -21.53
N ASN A 79 -21.92 -10.47 -21.50
CA ASN A 79 -22.48 -11.79 -21.26
C ASN A 79 -22.04 -12.80 -22.33
N GLU A 80 -22.02 -12.41 -23.60
CA GLU A 80 -21.51 -13.23 -24.69
C GLU A 80 -20.00 -13.49 -24.57
N MET A 81 -19.23 -12.49 -24.15
CA MET A 81 -17.80 -12.64 -23.88
C MET A 81 -17.55 -13.63 -22.73
N MET A 82 -18.25 -13.46 -21.60
CA MET A 82 -18.18 -14.36 -20.45
C MET A 82 -18.60 -15.78 -20.80
N ALA A 83 -19.66 -15.93 -21.59
CA ALA A 83 -20.11 -17.22 -22.12
C ALA A 83 -19.03 -17.85 -23.02
N ALA A 84 -18.39 -17.07 -23.90
CA ALA A 84 -17.34 -17.58 -24.77
C ALA A 84 -16.10 -18.05 -23.99
N TYR A 85 -15.71 -17.32 -22.94
CA TYR A 85 -14.57 -17.69 -22.09
C TYR A 85 -14.88 -18.87 -21.15
N SER A 86 -16.12 -19.00 -20.67
CA SER A 86 -16.55 -20.13 -19.82
C SER A 86 -16.80 -21.41 -20.62
N LEU A 87 -17.49 -21.31 -21.77
CA LEU A 87 -17.82 -22.43 -22.65
C LEU A 87 -16.68 -22.79 -23.60
N SER A 88 -15.57 -22.03 -23.59
CA SER A 88 -14.45 -22.21 -24.53
C SER A 88 -14.88 -22.15 -26.01
N SER A 89 -15.89 -21.34 -26.31
CA SER A 89 -16.43 -21.15 -27.65
C SER A 89 -15.44 -20.33 -28.48
N ALA A 90 -15.11 -20.83 -29.69
CA ALA A 90 -14.20 -20.12 -30.58
C ALA A 90 -14.91 -18.89 -31.16
N SER A 91 -14.52 -17.69 -30.71
CA SER A 91 -14.98 -16.42 -31.27
C SER A 91 -13.79 -15.51 -31.60
N SER A 92 -13.66 -15.14 -32.89
CA SER A 92 -12.65 -14.17 -33.34
C SER A 92 -12.82 -12.80 -32.71
N SER A 93 -14.06 -12.40 -32.41
CA SER A 93 -14.40 -11.11 -31.79
C SER A 93 -13.83 -10.96 -30.38
N PHE A 94 -13.59 -12.06 -29.67
CA PHE A 94 -13.06 -12.07 -28.30
C PHE A 94 -11.59 -12.54 -28.22
N GLY A 95 -10.89 -12.61 -29.37
CA GLY A 95 -9.47 -12.97 -29.46
C GLY A 95 -9.18 -14.46 -29.59
N PHE A 96 -10.19 -15.31 -29.87
CA PHE A 96 -9.96 -16.73 -30.18
C PHE A 96 -9.75 -16.94 -31.68
N SER A 97 -8.83 -17.83 -32.09
CA SER A 97 -8.65 -18.11 -33.52
C SER A 97 -9.90 -18.79 -34.10
N ALA A 98 -10.53 -18.19 -35.11
CA ALA A 98 -11.67 -18.76 -35.83
C ALA A 98 -11.37 -20.15 -36.42
N ALA A 99 -10.10 -20.43 -36.75
CA ALA A 99 -9.65 -21.68 -37.39
C ALA A 99 -9.62 -22.92 -36.47
N ARG A 100 -9.95 -22.80 -35.17
CA ARG A 100 -9.83 -23.91 -34.21
C ARG A 100 -11.15 -24.13 -33.48
N ASN A 101 -11.91 -25.15 -33.89
CA ASN A 101 -13.13 -25.62 -33.23
C ASN A 101 -12.96 -25.67 -31.70
N GLY A 102 -13.93 -25.12 -30.96
CA GLY A 102 -13.91 -25.06 -29.48
C GLY A 102 -13.63 -26.42 -28.83
N ALA A 103 -14.10 -27.52 -29.42
CA ALA A 103 -13.83 -28.88 -28.96
C ALA A 103 -12.33 -29.28 -29.02
N ARG A 104 -11.58 -28.88 -30.05
CA ARG A 104 -10.13 -29.15 -30.15
C ARG A 104 -9.32 -28.26 -29.21
N GLN A 105 -9.85 -27.08 -28.84
CA GLN A 105 -9.23 -26.20 -27.85
C GLN A 105 -9.49 -26.67 -26.42
N ALA A 106 -10.69 -27.18 -26.12
CA ALA A 106 -11.06 -27.77 -24.84
C ALA A 106 -10.17 -28.97 -24.48
N VAL A 107 -10.03 -29.93 -25.40
CA VAL A 107 -9.21 -31.14 -25.21
C VAL A 107 -7.71 -30.82 -25.03
N ARG A 108 -7.19 -29.80 -25.72
CA ARG A 108 -5.78 -29.36 -25.55
C ARG A 108 -5.55 -28.57 -24.25
N ARG A 109 -6.59 -27.92 -23.72
CA ARG A 109 -6.53 -27.16 -22.45
C ARG A 109 -6.71 -28.05 -21.22
N GLU A 110 -7.41 -29.18 -21.32
CA GLU A 110 -7.48 -30.21 -20.25
C GLU A 110 -6.06 -30.64 -19.80
N ARG A 111 -5.11 -30.73 -20.74
CA ARG A 111 -3.68 -31.05 -20.49
C ARG A 111 -2.83 -29.87 -20.00
N LEU A 112 -3.32 -28.63 -20.06
CA LEU A 112 -2.58 -27.38 -19.74
C LEU A 112 -3.24 -26.57 -18.62
N ARG A 113 -4.05 -27.24 -17.80
CA ARG A 113 -5.08 -26.69 -16.90
C ARG A 113 -4.58 -25.73 -15.81
N ARG A 114 -3.30 -25.77 -15.40
CA ARG A 114 -2.76 -24.85 -14.38
C ARG A 114 -2.17 -23.55 -14.93
N ASN A 115 -1.56 -23.56 -16.12
CA ASN A 115 -0.82 -22.38 -16.62
C ASN A 115 -1.63 -21.55 -17.63
N ASN A 116 -2.62 -22.15 -18.32
CA ASN A 116 -3.43 -21.43 -19.31
C ASN A 116 -4.69 -20.77 -18.74
N LEU A 117 -5.17 -21.22 -17.58
CA LEU A 117 -6.36 -20.68 -16.92
C LEU A 117 -6.14 -19.23 -16.46
N LEU A 118 -4.93 -18.97 -15.92
CA LEU A 118 -4.48 -17.62 -15.58
C LEU A 118 -4.45 -16.72 -16.83
N LYS A 119 -3.87 -17.19 -17.93
CA LYS A 119 -3.75 -16.41 -19.17
C LYS A 119 -5.11 -16.02 -19.77
N THR A 120 -6.08 -16.93 -19.75
CA THR A 120 -7.45 -16.62 -20.23
C THR A 120 -8.20 -15.69 -19.29
N SER A 121 -8.04 -15.84 -17.98
CA SER A 121 -8.66 -14.93 -17.01
C SER A 121 -8.10 -13.51 -17.13
N ILE A 122 -6.78 -13.36 -17.32
CA ILE A 122 -6.14 -12.06 -17.52
C ILE A 122 -6.65 -11.41 -18.80
N GLN A 123 -6.71 -12.14 -19.92
CA GLN A 123 -7.19 -11.60 -21.21
C GLN A 123 -8.65 -11.15 -21.13
N LEU A 124 -9.50 -11.91 -20.45
CA LEU A 124 -10.88 -11.57 -20.20
C LEU A 124 -10.97 -10.29 -19.35
N THR A 125 -10.25 -10.20 -18.24
CA THR A 125 -10.27 -9.02 -17.37
C THR A 125 -9.72 -7.78 -18.07
N THR A 126 -8.70 -7.90 -18.91
CA THR A 126 -8.19 -6.75 -19.67
C THR A 126 -9.19 -6.25 -20.69
N ARG A 127 -9.85 -7.16 -21.44
CA ARG A 127 -10.86 -6.77 -22.44
C ARG A 127 -12.12 -6.22 -21.79
N ALA A 128 -12.49 -6.77 -20.64
CA ALA A 128 -13.56 -6.24 -19.80
C ALA A 128 -13.26 -4.79 -19.39
N ALA A 129 -12.06 -4.54 -18.84
CA ALA A 129 -11.63 -3.21 -18.41
C ALA A 129 -11.64 -2.21 -19.58
N ASP A 130 -11.10 -2.58 -20.74
CA ASP A 130 -11.08 -1.74 -21.94
C ASP A 130 -12.50 -1.35 -22.38
N TYR A 131 -13.41 -2.32 -22.47
CA TYR A 131 -14.79 -2.10 -22.88
C TYR A 131 -15.56 -1.22 -21.88
N LEU A 132 -15.31 -1.41 -20.59
CA LEU A 132 -15.90 -0.59 -19.54
C LEU A 132 -15.38 0.84 -19.54
N PHE A 133 -14.09 1.03 -19.82
CA PHE A 133 -13.52 2.37 -19.98
C PHE A 133 -14.22 3.13 -21.12
N GLU A 134 -14.44 2.44 -22.24
CA GLU A 134 -15.19 2.98 -23.38
C GLU A 134 -16.64 3.33 -23.01
N LEU A 135 -17.36 2.41 -22.36
CA LEU A 135 -18.72 2.64 -21.87
C LEU A 135 -18.80 3.79 -20.85
N SER A 136 -17.82 3.91 -19.96
CA SER A 136 -17.81 4.96 -18.94
C SER A 136 -17.68 6.36 -19.56
N ASN A 137 -16.92 6.49 -20.65
CA ASN A 137 -16.81 7.74 -21.38
C ASN A 137 -18.09 8.08 -22.14
N ASP A 138 -18.79 7.07 -22.66
CA ASP A 138 -20.02 7.26 -23.44
C ASP A 138 -21.25 7.54 -22.53
N SER A 139 -21.26 6.98 -21.32
CA SER A 139 -22.29 7.22 -20.29
C SER A 139 -22.35 8.68 -19.83
N ILE A 140 -21.21 9.38 -19.85
CA ILE A 140 -21.11 10.82 -19.54
C ILE A 140 -21.87 11.66 -20.59
N VAL A 141 -22.06 11.12 -21.80
CA VAL A 141 -22.65 11.86 -22.92
C VAL A 141 -24.17 11.73 -22.98
N ASN A 142 -24.75 10.60 -22.55
CA ASN A 142 -26.14 10.26 -22.91
C ASN A 142 -27.16 10.16 -21.74
N GLY A 143 -26.77 10.33 -20.48
CA GLY A 143 -27.71 10.62 -19.37
C GLY A 143 -28.93 9.70 -19.23
N THR A 144 -28.83 8.41 -19.55
CA THR A 144 -29.95 7.46 -19.48
C THR A 144 -30.07 6.85 -18.07
N THR A 145 -31.31 6.76 -17.57
CA THR A 145 -31.65 6.69 -16.15
C THR A 145 -31.74 5.29 -15.52
N ASN A 146 -31.31 4.23 -16.21
CA ASN A 146 -31.30 2.85 -15.67
C ASN A 146 -29.95 2.15 -15.83
N TYR A 147 -28.86 2.91 -15.95
CA TYR A 147 -27.52 2.35 -15.99
C TYR A 147 -26.96 2.23 -14.57
N GLU A 148 -26.96 1.01 -14.04
CA GLU A 148 -26.26 0.70 -12.79
C GLU A 148 -24.77 0.65 -13.11
N ASP A 149 -24.02 1.61 -12.58
CA ASP A 149 -22.60 1.74 -12.85
C ASP A 149 -21.85 0.47 -12.43
N PRO A 150 -21.24 -0.27 -13.38
CA PRO A 150 -20.56 -1.52 -13.07
C PRO A 150 -19.26 -1.30 -12.28
N ALA A 151 -18.77 -0.06 -12.17
CA ALA A 151 -17.56 0.24 -11.43
C ALA A 151 -17.77 0.21 -9.89
N TYR A 152 -16.72 -0.15 -9.16
CA TYR A 152 -16.73 -0.07 -7.70
C TYR A 152 -16.68 1.38 -7.23
N SER A 153 -17.57 1.73 -6.30
CA SER A 153 -17.60 3.03 -5.64
C SER A 153 -16.97 2.97 -4.24
N TYR A 154 -16.81 4.14 -3.62
CA TYR A 154 -16.33 4.24 -2.23
C TYR A 154 -17.15 3.40 -1.25
N ASN A 155 -18.48 3.45 -1.36
CA ASN A 155 -19.38 2.75 -0.45
C ASN A 155 -19.34 1.22 -0.61
N ASP A 156 -18.90 0.73 -1.77
CA ASP A 156 -18.75 -0.70 -2.03
C ASP A 156 -17.46 -1.23 -1.42
N LEU A 157 -16.37 -0.47 -1.55
CA LEU A 157 -15.03 -0.91 -1.18
C LEU A 157 -14.68 -0.59 0.28
N VAL A 158 -15.02 0.59 0.79
CA VAL A 158 -14.54 1.04 2.10
C VAL A 158 -15.56 0.69 3.18
N ALA A 159 -15.19 -0.22 4.08
CA ALA A 159 -16.01 -0.58 5.24
C ALA A 159 -15.83 0.42 6.40
N SER A 160 -14.59 0.83 6.66
CA SER A 160 -14.24 1.84 7.65
C SER A 160 -12.93 2.52 7.28
N CYS A 161 -12.80 3.79 7.62
CA CYS A 161 -11.59 4.57 7.40
C CYS A 161 -11.31 5.45 8.61
N THR A 162 -10.06 5.42 9.07
CA THR A 162 -9.55 6.35 10.08
C THR A 162 -8.26 6.99 9.63
N TYR A 163 -8.08 8.27 9.97
CA TYR A 163 -6.85 9.02 9.75
C TYR A 163 -6.43 9.68 11.07
N ASN A 164 -5.18 9.46 11.50
CA ASN A 164 -4.69 9.93 12.80
C ASN A 164 -5.62 9.57 13.99
N ALA A 165 -6.19 8.37 13.97
CA ALA A 165 -7.18 7.85 14.93
C ALA A 165 -8.55 8.57 14.96
N GLY A 166 -8.83 9.49 14.04
CA GLY A 166 -10.16 10.05 13.80
C GLY A 166 -10.83 9.43 12.58
N ASP A 167 -12.16 9.54 12.47
CA ASP A 167 -12.90 9.05 11.30
C ASP A 167 -12.59 9.87 10.05
N CYS A 168 -12.39 9.20 8.91
CA CYS A 168 -12.18 9.89 7.64
C CYS A 168 -13.49 10.49 7.12
N ASN A 169 -13.41 11.68 6.50
CA ASN A 169 -14.50 12.22 5.72
C ASN A 169 -14.52 11.62 4.30
N SER A 170 -15.69 11.25 3.79
CA SER A 170 -15.87 10.74 2.42
C SER A 170 -15.49 11.78 1.35
N THR A 171 -15.46 13.07 1.68
CA THR A 171 -15.04 14.15 0.77
C THR A 171 -13.56 14.11 0.41
N TYR A 172 -12.72 13.44 1.20
CA TYR A 172 -11.28 13.28 0.91
C TYR A 172 -10.99 12.18 -0.11
N PHE A 173 -12.03 11.56 -0.65
CA PHE A 173 -11.93 10.51 -1.64
C PHE A 173 -12.44 11.01 -3.00
N SER A 174 -11.64 10.79 -4.04
CA SER A 174 -12.02 11.03 -5.43
C SER A 174 -11.88 9.75 -6.24
N SER A 175 -12.71 9.61 -7.27
CA SER A 175 -12.58 8.52 -8.24
C SER A 175 -11.66 8.92 -9.38
N VAL A 176 -10.69 8.07 -9.70
CA VAL A 176 -9.81 8.22 -10.87
C VAL A 176 -9.88 6.95 -11.71
N ASN A 177 -10.06 7.10 -13.02
CA ASN A 177 -10.12 5.97 -13.92
C ASN A 177 -8.71 5.55 -14.35
N ASP A 178 -8.42 4.27 -14.20
CA ASP A 178 -7.21 3.61 -14.69
C ASP A 178 -7.61 2.64 -15.83
N PRO A 179 -6.90 2.64 -16.98
CA PRO A 179 -7.26 1.81 -18.11
C PRO A 179 -7.15 0.31 -17.83
N LYS A 180 -6.33 -0.09 -16.85
CA LYS A 180 -6.10 -1.50 -16.52
C LYS A 180 -7.00 -2.00 -15.40
N TYR A 181 -7.25 -1.17 -14.40
CA TYR A 181 -8.00 -1.56 -13.19
C TYR A 181 -9.41 -0.97 -13.12
N GLY A 182 -9.81 -0.16 -14.10
CA GLY A 182 -11.10 0.53 -14.09
C GLY A 182 -11.09 1.69 -13.10
N ARG A 183 -12.20 1.87 -12.36
CA ARG A 183 -12.31 2.97 -11.39
C ARG A 183 -11.50 2.68 -10.13
N CYS A 184 -10.57 3.57 -9.83
CA CYS A 184 -9.79 3.60 -8.60
C CYS A 184 -10.30 4.70 -7.67
N ILE A 185 -10.05 4.56 -6.38
CA ILE A 185 -10.34 5.58 -5.38
C ILE A 185 -9.02 6.18 -4.89
N GLN A 186 -8.93 7.50 -4.87
CA GLN A 186 -7.78 8.24 -4.37
C GLN A 186 -8.15 8.95 -3.07
N TYR A 187 -7.39 8.69 -2.01
CA TYR A 187 -7.43 9.46 -0.78
C TYR A 187 -6.43 10.62 -0.88
N PHE A 188 -6.93 11.84 -0.72
CA PHE A 188 -6.12 13.05 -0.68
C PHE A 188 -6.58 13.94 0.47
N ASN A 189 -5.83 13.91 1.57
CA ASN A 189 -6.02 14.86 2.67
C ASN A 189 -4.78 15.77 2.76
N PHE A 190 -4.90 16.95 2.15
CA PHE A 190 -3.86 17.98 2.19
C PHE A 190 -3.96 18.89 3.42
N ILE A 191 -5.04 18.76 4.20
CA ILE A 191 -5.33 19.66 5.31
C ILE A 191 -4.58 19.22 6.56
N GLU A 192 -4.53 17.92 6.83
CA GLU A 192 -3.96 17.38 8.05
C GLU A 192 -2.57 16.75 7.81
N PRO A 193 -1.48 17.38 8.27
CA PRO A 193 -0.15 16.83 8.11
C PRO A 193 0.11 15.68 9.10
N CYS A 194 0.94 14.72 8.69
CA CYS A 194 1.47 13.70 9.59
C CYS A 194 2.70 14.24 10.32
N SER A 195 2.61 14.34 11.64
CA SER A 195 3.71 14.76 12.53
C SER A 195 4.36 13.60 13.28
N ARG A 196 3.71 12.43 13.33
CA ARG A 196 4.18 11.25 14.05
C ARG A 196 4.13 10.03 13.15
N ALA A 197 5.10 9.13 13.33
CA ALA A 197 5.09 7.83 12.68
C ALA A 197 4.48 6.79 13.63
N GLY A 198 3.66 5.89 13.09
CA GLY A 198 3.07 4.78 13.83
C GLY A 198 1.77 4.30 13.18
N PRO A 199 1.28 3.10 13.53
CA PRO A 199 0.08 2.53 12.91
C PRO A 199 -1.19 3.34 13.18
N LEU A 200 -1.23 4.11 14.27
CA LEU A 200 -2.33 5.03 14.60
C LEU A 200 -2.20 6.41 13.94
N TYR A 201 -0.99 6.77 13.49
CA TYR A 201 -0.67 8.09 12.96
C TYR A 201 -0.49 8.01 11.43
N GLY A 202 -1.62 7.90 10.74
CA GLY A 202 -1.71 7.77 9.30
C GLY A 202 -3.10 7.27 8.88
N LEU A 203 -3.21 6.85 7.61
CA LEU A 203 -4.44 6.29 7.05
C LEU A 203 -4.55 4.80 7.38
N THR A 204 -5.63 4.41 8.05
CA THR A 204 -6.03 3.02 8.28
C THR A 204 -7.38 2.79 7.64
N MET A 205 -7.49 1.77 6.81
CA MET A 205 -8.73 1.44 6.11
C MET A 205 -9.02 -0.04 6.20
N THR A 206 -10.30 -0.37 6.32
CA THR A 206 -10.81 -1.73 6.17
C THR A 206 -11.59 -1.78 4.87
N ILE A 207 -11.19 -2.69 3.98
CA ILE A 207 -11.73 -2.83 2.63
C ILE A 207 -12.58 -4.10 2.56
N ARG A 208 -13.76 -4.01 1.92
CA ARG A 208 -14.60 -5.15 1.59
C ARG A 208 -14.05 -5.83 0.34
N THR A 209 -13.88 -7.13 0.39
CA THR A 209 -13.47 -7.98 -0.73
C THR A 209 -14.53 -9.05 -0.93
N GLU A 210 -15.65 -8.67 -1.54
CA GLU A 210 -16.73 -9.60 -1.89
C GLU A 210 -16.61 -10.05 -3.35
#